data_AF-A0A0B6YXV8-F1
#
_entry.id   AF-A0A0B6YXV8-F1
#
_cell.length_a   1.000
_cell.length_b   1.000
_cell.length_c   1.000
_cell.angle_alpha   90.00
_cell.angle_beta   90.00
_cell.angle_gamma   90.00
#
_symmetry.space_group_name_H-M   'P 1'
#
loop_
_entity.id
_entity.type
_entity.pdbx_description
1 polymer ?
#
loop_
_entity_poly.entity_id
_entity_poly.type
_entity_poly.pdbx_seq_one_letter_code
_entity_poly.pdbx_strand_id
1 'polypeptide(L)'
;ADGLCTRLIRPVAKQGDSFGTVSIQQFRSGGWVINKESLELGELIGKGDFGDVYKGSYKGQPVAAKQLKDQDKGGQTFLQEASVMTSLRHPNLVKLIGVVIEDTII
;
A
#
# COMPACT_ATOMS: atom_id res chain seq x y z
N ALA A 1 5.31 10.87 43.37
CA ALA A 1 5.99 11.56 42.26
C ALA A 1 5.73 10.74 41.01
N ASP A 2 5.08 11.34 40.02
CA ASP A 2 4.64 10.73 38.76
C ASP A 2 5.71 10.75 37.64
N GLY A 3 6.93 11.23 37.96
CA GLY A 3 8.12 11.05 37.13
C GLY A 3 8.17 11.92 35.87
N LEU A 4 7.23 12.84 35.68
CA LEU A 4 7.22 13.77 34.56
C LEU A 4 8.10 14.99 34.84
N CYS A 5 8.92 15.39 33.86
CA CYS A 5 9.82 16.54 33.98
C CYS A 5 9.07 17.89 34.02
N THR A 6 7.81 17.92 33.59
CA THR A 6 6.94 19.09 33.69
C THR A 6 5.47 18.69 33.64
N ARG A 7 4.60 19.57 34.12
CA ARG A 7 3.14 19.40 34.04
C ARG A 7 2.69 19.60 32.59
N LEU A 8 1.87 18.70 32.06
CA LEU A 8 1.26 18.89 30.73
C LEU A 8 0.29 20.08 30.78
N ILE A 9 0.53 21.11 29.96
CA ILE A 9 -0.20 22.39 30.03
C ILE A 9 -1.23 22.53 28.91
N ARG A 10 -0.90 22.08 27.69
CA ARG A 10 -1.76 22.20 26.50
C ARG A 10 -1.65 20.96 25.62
N PRO A 11 -2.77 20.35 25.23
CA PRO A 11 -2.75 19.35 24.17
C PRO A 11 -2.40 20.02 22.84
N VAL A 12 -1.45 19.45 22.09
CA VAL A 12 -1.15 19.89 20.73
C VAL A 12 -2.14 19.19 19.80
N ALA A 13 -2.89 19.96 19.01
CA ALA A 13 -3.72 19.39 17.96
C ALA A 13 -2.81 18.68 16.96
N LYS A 14 -3.08 17.39 16.69
CA LYS A 14 -2.36 16.65 15.65
C LYS A 14 -2.61 17.34 14.31
N GLN A 15 -1.58 17.98 13.76
CA GLN A 15 -1.64 18.46 12.39
C GLN A 15 -1.42 17.26 11.45
N GLY A 16 -2.35 17.07 10.53
CA GLY A 16 -2.48 15.82 9.77
C GLY A 16 -3.67 15.04 10.29
N ASP A 17 -4.82 15.31 9.68
CA ASP A 17 -5.97 14.42 9.78
C ASP A 17 -5.53 13.03 9.28
N SER A 18 -6.04 12.00 9.95
CA SER A 18 -6.19 10.62 9.48
C SER A 18 -5.60 10.40 8.09
N PHE A 19 -4.44 9.70 7.95
CA PHE A 19 -3.77 9.36 6.67
C PHE A 19 -4.71 9.60 5.49
N GLY A 20 -4.63 10.80 4.90
CA GLY A 20 -5.69 11.34 4.04
C GLY A 20 -6.13 10.29 3.03
N THR A 21 -7.42 10.23 2.71
CA THR A 21 -7.95 9.29 1.72
C THR A 21 -7.03 9.27 0.51
N VAL A 22 -6.24 8.20 0.36
CA VAL A 22 -5.23 8.14 -0.69
C VAL A 22 -5.99 7.89 -1.97
N SER A 23 -5.93 8.85 -2.90
CA SER A 23 -6.68 8.72 -4.15
C SER A 23 -5.91 7.85 -5.14
N ILE A 24 -6.65 7.04 -5.90
CA ILE A 24 -6.16 6.30 -7.05
C ILE A 24 -5.46 7.23 -8.06
N GLN A 25 -5.93 8.49 -8.18
CA GLN A 25 -5.31 9.46 -9.09
C GLN A 25 -3.86 9.76 -8.72
N GLN A 26 -3.48 9.72 -7.44
CA GLN A 26 -2.10 9.94 -7.02
C GLN A 26 -1.16 8.84 -7.51
N PHE A 27 -1.63 7.58 -7.56
CA PHE A 27 -0.84 6.49 -8.14
C PHE A 27 -0.75 6.60 -9.66
N ARG A 28 -1.83 7.03 -10.32
CA ARG A 28 -1.85 7.27 -11.78
C ARG A 28 -0.87 8.38 -12.17
N SER A 29 -0.98 9.54 -11.54
CA SER A 29 -0.10 10.69 -11.82
C SER A 29 1.34 10.44 -11.41
N GLY A 30 1.56 9.64 -10.36
CA GLY A 30 2.89 9.22 -9.92
C GLY A 30 3.55 8.13 -10.76
N GLY A 31 2.88 7.60 -11.79
CA GLY A 31 3.43 6.54 -12.65
C GLY A 31 3.57 5.18 -11.96
N TRP A 32 2.82 4.94 -10.89
CA TRP A 32 2.84 3.69 -10.13
C TRP A 32 1.86 2.65 -10.64
N VAL A 33 0.89 3.05 -11.47
CA VAL A 33 -0.08 2.11 -12.06
C VAL A 33 0.59 1.33 -13.19
N ILE A 34 0.57 0.01 -13.06
CA ILE A 34 1.07 -0.91 -14.09
C ILE A 34 -0.09 -1.63 -14.76
N ASN A 35 0.12 -1.97 -16.03
CA ASN A 35 -0.84 -2.73 -16.82
C ASN A 35 -0.90 -4.19 -16.31
N LYS A 36 -2.11 -4.71 -16.09
CA LYS A 36 -2.34 -6.07 -15.55
C LYS A 36 -1.82 -7.16 -16.49
N GLU A 37 -1.93 -6.97 -17.80
CA GLU A 37 -1.43 -7.91 -18.83
C GLU A 37 0.10 -8.06 -18.81
N SER A 38 0.83 -7.09 -18.23
CA SER A 38 2.28 -7.19 -18.03
C SER A 38 2.71 -7.90 -16.74
N LEU A 39 1.75 -8.35 -15.93
CA LEU A 39 1.96 -9.09 -14.70
C LEU A 39 1.47 -10.54 -14.88
N GLU A 40 2.40 -11.49 -14.77
CA GLU A 40 2.09 -12.91 -14.78
C GLU A 40 1.92 -13.38 -13.33
N LEU A 41 0.71 -13.84 -12.98
CA LEU A 41 0.42 -14.44 -11.68
C LEU A 41 0.65 -15.95 -11.72
N GLY A 42 1.35 -16.46 -10.73
CA GLY A 42 1.62 -17.88 -10.53
C GLY A 42 0.91 -18.43 -9.29
N GLU A 43 1.60 -19.31 -8.58
CA GLU A 43 1.07 -19.99 -7.39
C GLU A 43 0.86 -19.04 -6.21
N LEU A 44 -0.08 -19.41 -5.34
CA LEU A 44 -0.31 -18.73 -4.08
C LEU A 44 0.80 -19.08 -3.08
N ILE A 45 1.46 -18.05 -2.53
CA ILE A 45 2.57 -18.19 -1.57
C ILE A 45 2.26 -17.69 -0.17
N GLY A 46 1.13 -17.01 0.03
CA GLY A 46 0.71 -16.55 1.35
C GLY A 46 -0.77 -16.22 1.40
N LYS A 47 -1.40 -16.48 2.54
CA LYS A 47 -2.77 -16.06 2.86
C LYS A 47 -2.75 -15.26 4.14
N GLY A 48 -3.40 -14.11 4.14
CA GLY A 48 -3.62 -13.32 5.35
C GLY A 48 -4.97 -12.63 5.33
N ASP A 49 -5.23 -11.89 6.41
CA ASP A 49 -6.47 -11.12 6.60
C ASP A 49 -6.59 -9.99 5.58
N PHE A 50 -5.46 -9.42 5.16
CA PHE A 50 -5.41 -8.30 4.21
C PHE A 50 -5.43 -8.73 2.74
N GLY A 51 -5.33 -10.02 2.44
CA GLY A 51 -5.24 -10.49 1.07
C GLY A 51 -4.46 -11.78 0.90
N ASP A 52 -4.47 -12.25 -0.34
CA ASP A 52 -3.72 -13.40 -0.82
C ASP A 52 -2.49 -12.91 -1.58
N VAL A 53 -1.35 -13.55 -1.32
CA VAL A 53 -0.06 -13.19 -1.94
C VAL A 53 0.32 -14.30 -2.91
N TYR A 54 0.51 -13.92 -4.17
CA TYR A 54 0.91 -14.80 -5.25
C TYR A 54 2.36 -14.55 -5.63
N LYS A 55 3.06 -15.61 -5.99
CA LYS A 55 4.31 -15.49 -6.75
C LYS A 55 3.96 -15.01 -8.16
N GLY A 56 4.79 -14.18 -8.76
CA GLY A 56 4.58 -13.73 -10.12
C GLY A 56 5.85 -13.29 -10.83
N SER A 57 5.69 -12.83 -12.07
CA SER A 57 6.73 -12.24 -12.90
C SER A 57 6.24 -10.91 -13.47
N TYR A 58 7.06 -9.87 -13.38
CA TYR A 58 6.81 -8.57 -14.00
C TYR A 58 8.04 -8.18 -14.81
N LYS A 59 7.91 -8.06 -16.13
CA LYS A 59 9.02 -7.77 -17.07
C LYS A 59 10.24 -8.67 -16.86
N GLY A 60 10.00 -9.96 -16.60
CA GLY A 60 11.04 -10.97 -16.35
C GLY A 60 11.66 -10.92 -14.94
N GLN A 61 11.22 -10.00 -14.08
CA GLN A 61 11.63 -9.95 -12.68
C GLN A 61 10.65 -10.73 -11.80
N PRO A 62 11.10 -11.66 -10.94
CA PRO A 62 10.24 -12.31 -9.96
C PRO A 62 9.65 -11.28 -8.97
N VAL A 63 8.34 -11.39 -8.71
CA VAL A 63 7.61 -10.49 -7.81
C VAL A 63 6.68 -11.25 -6.86
N ALA A 64 6.30 -10.59 -5.78
CA ALA A 64 5.18 -10.99 -4.94
C ALA A 64 4.00 -10.04 -5.22
N ALA A 65 2.85 -10.59 -5.64
CA ALA A 65 1.65 -9.83 -5.93
C ALA A 65 0.61 -10.07 -4.82
N LYS A 66 0.31 -9.03 -4.04
CA LYS A 66 -0.71 -9.05 -2.98
C LYS A 66 -2.05 -8.62 -3.56
N GLN A 67 -2.98 -9.57 -3.69
CA GLN A 67 -4.36 -9.34 -4.11
C GLN A 67 -5.25 -9.19 -2.87
N LEU A 68 -6.02 -8.10 -2.79
CA LEU A 68 -6.91 -7.84 -1.66
C LEU A 68 -8.22 -8.61 -1.82
N LYS A 69 -8.80 -9.04 -0.68
CA LYS A 69 -10.05 -9.80 -0.63
C LYS A 69 -11.32 -8.96 -0.60
N ASP A 70 -11.24 -7.71 -0.14
CA ASP A 70 -12.40 -6.85 0.08
C ASP A 70 -12.15 -5.45 -0.51
N GLN A 71 -12.87 -5.11 -1.59
CA GLN A 71 -12.73 -3.84 -2.29
C GLN A 71 -13.37 -2.68 -1.49
N ASP A 72 -14.40 -2.96 -0.68
CA ASP A 72 -15.21 -1.93 -0.02
C ASP A 72 -14.63 -1.48 1.34
N LYS A 73 -13.96 -2.38 2.07
CA LYS A 73 -13.34 -2.07 3.38
C LYS A 73 -11.80 -2.09 3.35
N GLY A 74 -11.19 -2.84 2.43
CA GLY A 74 -9.74 -3.04 2.35
C GLY A 74 -9.00 -2.09 1.42
N GLY A 75 -9.69 -1.51 0.43
CA GLY A 75 -9.08 -0.67 -0.61
C GLY A 75 -8.32 0.54 -0.07
N GLN A 76 -8.88 1.26 0.90
CA GLN A 76 -8.23 2.45 1.46
C GLN A 76 -7.00 2.12 2.29
N THR A 77 -7.04 1.05 3.09
CA THR A 77 -5.87 0.56 3.84
C THR A 77 -4.73 0.14 2.92
N PHE A 78 -5.05 -0.47 1.78
CA PHE A 78 -4.04 -0.80 0.77
C PHE A 78 -3.45 0.44 0.12
N LEU A 79 -4.28 1.38 -0.32
CA LEU A 79 -3.79 2.62 -0.92
C LEU A 79 -2.92 3.40 0.07
N GLN A 80 -3.24 3.35 1.37
CA GLN A 80 -2.38 3.89 2.43
C GLN A 80 -1.04 3.15 2.55
N GLU A 81 -1.05 1.81 2.65
CA GLU A 81 0.17 0.99 2.71
C GLU A 81 1.07 1.24 1.48
N ALA A 82 0.48 1.18 0.28
CA ALA A 82 1.16 1.42 -0.98
C ALA A 82 1.69 2.85 -1.08
N SER A 83 0.94 3.85 -0.60
CA SER A 83 1.35 5.27 -0.61
C SER A 83 2.64 5.47 0.17
N VAL A 84 2.74 4.89 1.36
CA VAL A 84 3.98 4.94 2.17
C VAL A 84 5.12 4.31 1.37
N MET A 85 4.90 3.14 0.79
CA MET A 85 5.92 2.41 0.03
C MET A 85 6.42 3.14 -1.21
N THR A 86 5.62 4.04 -1.83
CA THR A 86 6.07 4.82 -3.01
C THR A 86 7.34 5.65 -2.74
N SER A 87 7.55 6.06 -1.49
CA SER A 87 8.70 6.89 -1.09
C SER A 87 9.89 6.09 -0.57
N LEU A 88 9.74 4.78 -0.34
CA LEU A 88 10.75 3.96 0.32
C LEU A 88 11.68 3.27 -0.68
N ARG A 89 12.98 3.53 -0.55
CA ARG A 89 14.03 2.89 -1.36
C ARG A 89 15.22 2.55 -0.47
N HIS A 90 15.34 1.28 -0.10
CA HIS A 90 16.43 0.79 0.73
C HIS A 90 16.66 -0.71 0.48
N PRO A 91 17.91 -1.23 0.47
CA PRO A 91 18.19 -2.65 0.20
C PRO A 91 17.52 -3.62 1.20
N ASN A 92 17.26 -3.17 2.43
CA ASN A 92 16.64 -3.98 3.48
C ASN A 92 15.12 -3.74 3.64
N LEU A 93 14.49 -3.02 2.70
CA LEU A 93 13.04 -2.80 2.68
C LEU A 93 12.45 -3.38 1.40
N VAL A 94 11.27 -3.98 1.53
CA VAL A 94 10.52 -4.47 0.37
C VAL A 94 10.15 -3.29 -0.52
N LYS A 95 10.58 -3.35 -1.78
CA LYS A 95 10.33 -2.30 -2.76
C LYS A 95 8.98 -2.52 -3.42
N LEU A 96 8.15 -1.48 -3.44
CA LEU A 96 6.97 -1.43 -4.31
C LEU A 96 7.42 -1.24 -5.76
N ILE A 97 6.94 -2.11 -6.65
CA ILE A 97 7.20 -2.01 -8.10
C ILE A 97 6.08 -1.25 -8.79
N GLY A 98 4.84 -1.50 -8.41
CA GLY A 98 3.65 -0.84 -8.94
C GLY A 98 2.38 -1.39 -8.33
N VAL A 99 1.26 -0.78 -8.70
CA VAL A 99 -0.09 -1.18 -8.32
C VAL A 99 -0.90 -1.49 -9.57
N VAL A 100 -1.69 -2.57 -9.52
CA VAL A 100 -2.71 -2.85 -10.54
C VAL A 100 -4.02 -2.29 -10.00
N ILE A 101 -4.70 -1.48 -10.81
CA ILE A 101 -5.99 -0.90 -10.48
C ILE A 101 -6.95 -1.38 -11.55
N GLU A 102 -7.89 -2.23 -11.14
CA GLU A 102 -8.93 -2.71 -12.04
C GLU A 102 -10.01 -1.62 -12.11
N ASP A 103 -10.10 -0.94 -13.24
CA ASP A 103 -11.24 -0.07 -13.52
C ASP A 103 -12.45 -0.99 -13.72
N THR A 104 -13.34 -1.07 -12.73
CA THR A 104 -14.64 -1.69 -12.93
C THR A 104 -15.37 -0.88 -13.98
N ILE A 105 -15.35 -1.33 -15.23
CA ILE A 105 -16.34 -0.91 -16.22
C ILE A 105 -17.64 -1.55 -15.77
N ILE A 106 -18.51 -0.74 -15.17
CA ILE A 106 -19.94 -1.05 -15.02
C ILE A 106 -20.61 -0.71 -16.35
#